data_AF-A0A522FDF3-F1
#
_entry.id   AF-A0A522FDF3-F1
#
_cell.length_a   1.000
_cell.length_b   1.000
_cell.length_c   1.000
_cell.angle_alpha   90.00
_cell.angle_beta   90.00
_cell.angle_gamma   90.00
#
_symmetry.space_group_name_H-M   'P 1'
#
loop_
_entity.id
_entity.type
_entity.pdbx_description
1 polymer ?
#
loop_
_entity_poly.entity_id
_entity_poly.type
_entity_poly.pdbx_seq_one_letter_code
_entity_poly.pdbx_strand_id
1 'polypeptide(L)'
;MSSHNDSIKKQLEKDRAKQQEQTNLELDNQKRERLIAEEEEREQAARQQAMDDQLKPNAFKVIPKPTVNPSQEWKKIVEDYNKKYPQSEAPKDNTLYFDSREDAVSFFTDQAAQKRVFLSMEVDENRKETGFYMLSCGNGQLYQGTAAEIQAQLNKAPQDEHTAVGNEMLKSLLNPTLNYRSALKNAQDEPEEAPRARKSLK
;
A
#
# COMPACT_ATOMS: atom_id res chain seq x y z
N MET A 1 -84.13 10.62 39.74
CA MET A 1 -83.38 9.59 38.98
C MET A 1 -82.03 10.10 38.42
N SER A 2 -81.41 11.14 39.00
CA SER A 2 -80.20 11.77 38.41
C SER A 2 -78.87 11.09 38.80
N SER A 3 -78.82 10.43 39.96
CA SER A 3 -77.55 9.93 40.54
C SER A 3 -76.92 8.74 39.81
N HIS A 4 -77.68 8.01 38.98
CA HIS A 4 -77.19 6.81 38.29
C HIS A 4 -76.43 7.17 36.99
N ASN A 5 -76.84 8.25 36.31
CA ASN A 5 -76.19 8.71 35.08
C ASN A 5 -74.81 9.33 35.33
N ASP A 6 -74.63 10.04 36.45
CA ASP A 6 -73.32 10.62 36.80
C ASP A 6 -72.29 9.54 37.16
N SER A 7 -72.73 8.44 37.78
CA SER A 7 -71.85 7.30 38.08
C SER A 7 -71.36 6.60 36.81
N ILE A 8 -72.22 6.43 35.80
CA ILE A 8 -71.87 5.80 34.53
C ILE A 8 -70.88 6.68 33.75
N LYS A 9 -71.12 7.99 33.72
CA LYS A 9 -70.25 8.95 33.01
C LYS A 9 -68.84 9.00 33.63
N LYS A 10 -68.76 8.99 34.96
CA LYS A 10 -67.49 8.98 35.70
C LYS A 10 -66.70 7.68 35.52
N GLN A 11 -67.40 6.54 35.38
CA GLN A 11 -66.78 5.25 35.08
C GLN A 11 -66.18 5.23 33.66
N LEU A 12 -66.92 5.74 32.67
CA LEU A 12 -66.49 5.84 31.27
C LEU A 12 -65.26 6.73 31.09
N GLU A 13 -65.16 7.85 31.81
CA GLU A 13 -63.97 8.71 31.79
C GLU A 13 -62.74 8.01 32.39
N LYS A 14 -62.93 7.26 33.49
CA LYS A 14 -61.85 6.51 34.13
C LYS A 14 -61.33 5.38 33.25
N ASP A 15 -62.21 4.67 32.56
CA ASP A 15 -61.83 3.59 31.65
C ASP A 15 -61.11 4.15 30.42
N ARG A 16 -61.56 5.29 29.89
CA ARG A 16 -60.90 5.97 28.76
C ARG A 16 -59.51 6.49 29.12
N ALA A 17 -59.33 7.01 30.33
CA ALA A 17 -58.03 7.45 30.85
C ALA A 17 -57.06 6.28 31.00
N LYS A 18 -57.51 5.15 31.57
CA LYS A 18 -56.70 3.93 31.67
C LYS A 18 -56.31 3.38 30.30
N GLN A 19 -57.22 3.41 29.34
CA GLN A 19 -56.97 2.91 28.00
C GLN A 19 -55.92 3.78 27.28
N GLN A 20 -56.02 5.12 27.40
CA GLN A 20 -54.99 6.02 26.89
C GLN A 20 -53.62 5.82 27.55
N GLU A 21 -53.59 5.59 28.86
CA GLU A 21 -52.35 5.34 29.59
C GLU A 21 -51.68 4.04 29.12
N GLN A 22 -52.46 2.97 28.90
CA GLN A 22 -51.95 1.71 28.35
C GLN A 22 -51.41 1.89 26.93
N THR A 23 -52.13 2.59 26.06
CA THR A 23 -51.67 2.83 24.68
C THR A 23 -50.38 3.63 24.66
N ASN A 24 -50.24 4.65 25.53
CA ASN A 24 -49.01 5.45 25.62
C ASN A 24 -47.82 4.62 26.11
N LEU A 25 -48.04 3.71 27.07
CA LEU A 25 -46.99 2.83 27.61
C LEU A 25 -46.49 1.84 26.55
N GLU A 26 -47.41 1.29 25.77
CA GLU A 26 -47.10 0.36 24.68
C GLU A 26 -46.32 1.05 23.55
N LEU A 27 -46.67 2.30 23.24
CA LEU A 27 -45.98 3.13 22.26
C LEU A 27 -44.56 3.53 22.71
N ASP A 28 -44.34 3.75 24.02
CA ASP A 28 -43.01 4.02 24.57
C ASP A 28 -42.12 2.77 24.51
N ASN A 29 -42.66 1.60 24.89
CA ASN A 29 -41.93 0.33 24.80
C ASN A 29 -41.54 0.01 23.36
N GLN A 30 -42.45 0.17 22.40
CA GLN A 30 -42.18 -0.10 20.99
C GLN A 30 -41.11 0.84 20.40
N LYS A 31 -41.03 2.10 20.89
CA LYS A 31 -39.95 3.03 20.52
C LYS A 31 -38.61 2.61 21.10
N ARG A 32 -38.58 2.14 22.36
CA ARG A 32 -37.34 1.66 22.99
C ARG A 32 -36.80 0.42 22.29
N GLU A 33 -37.66 -0.54 21.95
CA GLU A 33 -37.25 -1.74 21.20
C GLU A 33 -36.67 -1.40 19.83
N ARG A 34 -37.26 -0.43 19.10
CA ARG A 34 -36.69 0.04 17.84
C ARG A 34 -35.32 0.68 17.98
N LEU A 35 -35.11 1.49 19.03
CA LEU A 35 -33.82 2.13 19.27
C LEU A 35 -32.73 1.11 19.59
N ILE A 36 -33.05 0.09 20.39
CA ILE A 36 -32.13 -1.00 20.72
C ILE A 36 -31.78 -1.81 19.46
N ALA A 37 -32.77 -2.15 18.62
CA ALA A 37 -32.53 -2.88 17.39
C ALA A 37 -31.66 -2.09 16.38
N GLU A 38 -31.89 -0.77 16.24
CA GLU A 38 -31.07 0.07 15.36
C GLU A 38 -29.62 0.22 15.86
N GLU A 39 -29.43 0.28 17.19
CA GLU A 39 -28.10 0.35 17.80
C GLU A 39 -27.34 -0.98 17.63
N GLU A 40 -28.00 -2.12 17.84
CA GLU A 40 -27.41 -3.44 17.59
C GLU A 40 -27.06 -3.65 16.11
N GLU A 41 -27.90 -3.20 15.18
CA GLU A 41 -27.62 -3.27 13.73
C GLU A 41 -26.41 -2.40 13.35
N ARG A 42 -26.29 -1.20 13.93
CA ARG A 42 -25.10 -0.34 13.74
C ARG A 42 -23.85 -0.95 14.34
N GLU A 43 -23.93 -1.54 15.53
CA GLU A 43 -22.78 -2.19 16.15
C GLU A 43 -22.31 -3.42 15.35
N GLN A 44 -23.25 -4.22 14.83
CA GLN A 44 -22.92 -5.35 13.96
C GLN A 44 -22.30 -4.90 12.62
N ALA A 45 -22.86 -3.88 11.97
CA ALA A 45 -22.31 -3.33 10.75
C ALA A 45 -20.90 -2.75 10.97
N ALA A 46 -20.67 -2.05 12.09
CA ALA A 46 -19.36 -1.52 12.46
C ALA A 46 -18.34 -2.64 12.75
N ARG A 47 -18.77 -3.73 13.41
CA ARG A 47 -17.90 -4.91 13.64
C ARG A 47 -17.57 -5.66 12.35
N GLN A 48 -18.51 -5.76 11.41
CA GLN A 48 -18.26 -6.34 10.09
C GLN A 48 -17.30 -5.47 9.27
N GLN A 49 -17.48 -4.15 9.25
CA GLN A 49 -16.50 -3.25 8.61
C GLN A 49 -15.11 -3.33 9.25
N ALA A 50 -15.02 -3.44 10.57
CA ALA A 50 -13.74 -3.60 11.26
C ALA A 50 -13.04 -4.95 10.95
N MET A 51 -13.81 -6.02 10.69
CA MET A 51 -13.27 -7.30 10.24
C MET A 51 -12.81 -7.26 8.78
N ASP A 52 -13.55 -6.57 7.89
CA ASP A 52 -13.17 -6.42 6.48
C ASP A 52 -11.90 -5.56 6.29
N ASP A 53 -11.71 -4.53 7.11
CA ASP A 53 -10.48 -3.72 7.04
C ASP A 53 -9.26 -4.42 7.66
N GLN A 54 -9.43 -5.43 8.52
CA GLN A 54 -8.33 -6.29 8.99
C GLN A 54 -7.91 -7.37 7.98
N LEU A 55 -8.73 -7.63 6.94
CA LEU A 55 -8.47 -8.65 5.92
C LEU A 55 -7.80 -8.10 4.66
N LYS A 56 -7.51 -6.79 4.58
CA LYS A 56 -6.55 -6.30 3.59
C LYS A 56 -5.15 -6.63 4.12
N PRO A 57 -4.44 -7.63 3.55
CA PRO A 57 -3.10 -7.91 4.01
C PRO A 57 -2.30 -6.61 3.89
N ASN A 58 -1.52 -6.29 4.92
CA ASN A 58 -0.50 -5.25 4.89
C ASN A 58 0.45 -5.56 3.73
N ALA A 59 0.09 -5.12 2.52
CA ALA A 59 0.82 -5.45 1.31
C ALA A 59 2.21 -4.85 1.46
N PHE A 60 3.22 -5.71 1.50
CA PHE A 60 4.61 -5.30 1.54
C PHE A 60 4.96 -4.68 0.18
N LYS A 61 5.23 -3.38 0.17
CA LYS A 61 5.45 -2.62 -1.07
C LYS A 61 6.94 -2.42 -1.31
N VAL A 62 7.38 -2.74 -2.52
CA VAL A 62 8.77 -2.54 -2.94
C VAL A 62 8.80 -1.68 -4.19
N ILE A 63 9.61 -0.63 -4.17
CA ILE A 63 9.84 0.22 -5.34
C ILE A 63 11.29 0.10 -5.82
N PRO A 64 11.55 0.23 -7.14
CA PRO A 64 12.89 0.38 -7.64
C PRO A 64 13.48 1.70 -7.13
N LYS A 65 14.77 1.68 -6.80
CA LYS A 65 15.56 2.91 -6.78
C LYS A 65 16.26 3.08 -8.12
N PRO A 66 16.38 4.31 -8.62
CA PRO A 66 17.16 4.56 -9.83
C PRO A 66 18.62 4.17 -9.56
N THR A 67 19.05 3.07 -10.18
CA THR A 67 20.45 2.64 -10.27
C THR A 67 21.07 3.21 -11.55
N VAL A 68 22.39 3.05 -11.72
CA VAL A 68 23.18 3.58 -12.84
C VAL A 68 22.67 3.11 -14.22
N ASN A 69 21.90 2.01 -14.29
CA ASN A 69 21.19 1.54 -15.50
C ASN A 69 19.82 0.93 -15.13
N PRO A 70 18.81 1.75 -14.77
CA PRO A 70 17.59 1.28 -14.14
C PRO A 70 16.56 0.69 -15.11
N SER A 71 16.82 0.69 -16.43
CA SER A 71 15.75 0.55 -17.43
C SER A 71 15.57 -0.85 -18.02
N GLN A 72 16.56 -1.74 -17.98
CA GLN A 72 16.45 -3.07 -18.61
C GLN A 72 16.28 -4.21 -17.61
N GLU A 73 17.11 -4.29 -16.58
CA GLU A 73 17.02 -5.36 -15.58
C GLU A 73 15.72 -5.26 -14.76
N TRP A 74 15.29 -4.04 -14.43
CA TRP A 74 14.02 -3.86 -13.71
C TRP A 74 12.80 -4.29 -14.53
N LYS A 75 12.81 -4.09 -15.86
CA LYS A 75 11.73 -4.58 -16.73
C LYS A 75 11.62 -6.10 -16.68
N LYS A 76 12.76 -6.81 -16.72
CA LYS A 76 12.78 -8.28 -16.59
C LYS A 76 12.29 -8.73 -15.21
N ILE A 77 12.64 -8.00 -14.15
CA ILE A 77 12.14 -8.27 -12.79
C ILE A 77 10.62 -8.11 -12.74
N VAL A 78 10.08 -7.05 -13.32
CA VAL A 78 8.63 -6.82 -13.43
C VAL A 78 7.94 -7.93 -14.25
N GLU A 79 8.54 -8.35 -15.36
CA GLU A 79 8.02 -9.47 -16.17
C GLU A 79 7.96 -10.77 -15.37
N ASP A 80 9.02 -11.09 -14.61
CA ASP A 80 9.05 -12.31 -13.80
C ASP A 80 8.12 -12.23 -12.58
N TYR A 81 7.96 -11.04 -12.02
CA TYR A 81 6.95 -10.78 -10.99
C TYR A 81 5.54 -11.07 -11.55
N ASN A 82 5.18 -10.53 -12.71
CA ASN A 82 3.86 -10.77 -13.32
C ASN A 82 3.62 -12.24 -13.65
N LYS A 83 4.68 -13.02 -13.96
CA LYS A 83 4.58 -14.48 -14.16
C LYS A 83 4.36 -15.22 -12.84
N LYS A 84 5.07 -14.85 -11.77
CA LYS A 84 4.98 -15.52 -10.46
C LYS A 84 3.71 -15.14 -9.70
N TYR A 85 3.22 -13.91 -9.88
CA TYR A 85 2.06 -13.35 -9.20
C TYR A 85 0.99 -12.86 -10.19
N PRO A 86 0.37 -13.77 -10.97
CA PRO A 86 -0.59 -13.40 -12.02
C PRO A 86 -1.91 -12.82 -11.49
N GLN A 87 -2.21 -13.00 -10.19
CA GLN A 87 -3.40 -12.50 -9.52
C GLN A 87 -3.17 -11.19 -8.76
N SER A 88 -1.91 -10.76 -8.62
CA SER A 88 -1.59 -9.52 -7.91
C SER A 88 -1.94 -8.31 -8.78
N GLU A 89 -2.26 -7.18 -8.14
CA GLU A 89 -2.46 -5.93 -8.86
C GLU A 89 -1.23 -5.65 -9.75
N ALA A 90 -1.50 -5.30 -11.01
CA ALA A 90 -0.46 -4.94 -11.94
C ALA A 90 0.43 -3.83 -11.34
N PRO A 91 1.76 -3.93 -11.44
CA PRO A 91 2.68 -2.94 -10.87
C PRO A 91 2.34 -1.51 -11.32
N LYS A 92 1.75 -0.71 -10.43
CA LYS A 92 1.54 0.73 -10.66
C LYS A 92 2.85 1.44 -10.36
N ASP A 93 3.30 2.31 -11.27
CA ASP A 93 4.55 3.07 -11.12
C ASP A 93 5.79 2.19 -10.87
N ASN A 94 5.82 0.97 -11.42
CA ASN A 94 6.86 -0.04 -11.17
C ASN A 94 6.95 -0.55 -9.71
N THR A 95 5.92 -0.32 -8.90
CA THR A 95 5.83 -0.85 -7.52
C THR A 95 5.42 -2.31 -7.54
N LEU A 96 6.18 -3.17 -6.86
CA LEU A 96 5.85 -4.58 -6.65
C LEU A 96 5.18 -4.76 -5.29
N TYR A 97 4.19 -5.64 -5.22
CA TYR A 97 3.38 -5.89 -4.03
C TYR A 97 3.54 -7.34 -3.59
N PHE A 98 3.96 -7.56 -2.37
CA PHE A 98 4.18 -8.90 -1.82
C PHE A 98 3.29 -9.11 -0.60
N ASP A 99 2.94 -10.37 -0.32
CA ASP A 99 2.13 -10.72 0.85
C ASP A 99 2.91 -10.51 2.16
N SER A 100 4.25 -10.64 2.10
CA SER A 100 5.14 -10.39 3.23
C SER A 100 6.54 -9.99 2.80
N ARG A 101 7.37 -9.57 3.78
CA ARG A 101 8.80 -9.29 3.55
C ARG A 101 9.54 -10.55 3.11
N GLU A 102 9.22 -11.70 3.70
CA GLU A 102 9.85 -12.98 3.38
C GLU A 102 9.58 -13.40 1.93
N ASP A 103 8.35 -13.18 1.44
CA ASP A 103 8.00 -13.43 0.05
C ASP A 103 8.78 -12.52 -0.91
N ALA A 104 8.88 -11.22 -0.58
CA ALA A 104 9.73 -10.30 -1.33
C ALA A 104 11.20 -10.74 -1.34
N VAL A 105 11.76 -11.10 -0.19
CA VAL A 105 13.15 -11.57 -0.06
C VAL A 105 13.37 -12.84 -0.88
N SER A 106 12.44 -13.80 -0.85
CA SER A 106 12.51 -15.01 -1.66
C SER A 106 12.52 -14.65 -3.16
N PHE A 107 11.60 -13.80 -3.59
CA PHE A 107 11.55 -13.33 -4.97
C PHE A 107 12.85 -12.65 -5.41
N PHE A 108 13.36 -11.69 -4.63
CA PHE A 108 14.60 -10.98 -4.98
C PHE A 108 15.85 -11.86 -4.85
N THR A 109 15.82 -12.91 -4.03
CA THR A 109 16.88 -13.94 -4.00
C THR A 109 16.92 -14.70 -5.32
N ASP A 110 15.76 -15.08 -5.87
CA ASP A 110 15.67 -15.70 -7.20
C ASP A 110 16.20 -14.76 -8.30
N GLN A 111 15.93 -13.45 -8.18
CA GLN A 111 16.45 -12.45 -9.11
C GLN A 111 17.97 -12.29 -9.00
N ALA A 112 18.50 -12.26 -7.78
CA ALA A 112 19.94 -12.19 -7.53
C ALA A 112 20.66 -13.44 -8.07
N ALA A 113 20.09 -14.63 -7.90
CA ALA A 113 20.64 -15.88 -8.43
C ALA A 113 20.76 -15.89 -9.96
N GLN A 114 19.89 -15.16 -10.66
CA GLN A 114 20.00 -14.89 -12.09
C GLN A 114 21.07 -13.86 -12.46
N LYS A 115 21.90 -13.44 -11.51
CA LYS A 115 22.96 -12.44 -11.66
C LYS A 115 22.45 -11.07 -12.13
N ARG A 116 21.21 -10.72 -11.79
CA ARG A 116 20.66 -9.39 -12.08
C ARG A 116 21.26 -8.35 -11.16
N VAL A 117 21.45 -7.15 -11.67
CA VAL A 117 21.93 -6.01 -10.89
C VAL A 117 20.75 -5.08 -10.59
N PHE A 118 20.45 -4.87 -9.32
CA PHE A 118 19.33 -4.03 -8.90
C PHE A 118 19.52 -3.49 -7.48
N LEU A 119 18.86 -2.36 -7.21
CA LEU A 119 18.64 -1.83 -5.87
C LEU A 119 17.17 -1.49 -5.73
N SER A 120 16.51 -2.09 -4.75
CA SER A 120 15.12 -1.85 -4.42
C SER A 120 14.95 -1.50 -2.95
N MET A 121 13.84 -0.86 -2.63
CA MET A 121 13.56 -0.33 -1.32
C MET A 121 12.13 -0.64 -0.90
N GLU A 122 11.97 -1.00 0.36
CA GLU A 122 10.67 -1.16 1.00
C GLU A 122 10.05 0.21 1.31
N VAL A 123 8.76 0.34 1.02
CA VAL A 123 7.96 1.52 1.35
C VAL A 123 6.73 1.17 2.18
N ASP A 124 6.34 2.11 3.02
CA ASP A 124 5.11 2.02 3.80
C ASP A 124 3.86 2.31 2.95
N GLU A 125 2.69 2.30 3.60
CA GLU A 125 1.40 2.59 2.96
C GLU A 125 1.34 3.97 2.29
N ASN A 126 2.08 4.93 2.84
CA ASN A 126 2.20 6.31 2.36
C ASN A 126 3.31 6.51 1.33
N ARG A 127 3.89 5.42 0.79
CA ARG A 127 5.05 5.43 -0.12
C ARG A 127 6.30 6.07 0.49
N LYS A 128 6.42 6.10 1.82
CA LYS A 128 7.63 6.55 2.51
C LYS A 128 8.59 5.40 2.71
N GLU A 129 9.88 5.72 2.64
CA GLU A 129 10.96 4.75 2.78
C GLU A 129 11.01 4.21 4.21
N THR A 130 11.04 2.89 4.37
CA THR A 130 11.20 2.27 5.70
C THR A 130 12.67 2.18 6.12
N GLY A 131 13.59 2.36 5.16
CA GLY A 131 15.03 2.18 5.36
C GLY A 131 15.53 0.75 5.16
N PHE A 132 14.65 -0.18 4.75
CA PHE A 132 15.04 -1.53 4.33
C PHE A 132 15.26 -1.59 2.82
N TYR A 133 16.39 -2.14 2.43
CA TYR A 133 16.84 -2.22 1.05
C TYR A 133 17.19 -3.66 0.68
N MET A 134 17.09 -3.95 -0.61
CA MET A 134 17.52 -5.19 -1.23
C MET A 134 18.39 -4.84 -2.44
N LEU A 135 19.63 -5.33 -2.44
CA LEU A 135 20.66 -5.02 -3.42
C LEU A 135 21.22 -6.32 -3.98
N SER A 136 21.29 -6.42 -5.31
CA SER A 136 22.14 -7.42 -5.95
C SER A 136 23.14 -6.75 -6.89
N CYS A 137 24.37 -7.24 -6.82
CA CYS A 137 25.51 -6.71 -7.55
C CYS A 137 25.85 -7.52 -8.81
N GLY A 138 25.01 -8.51 -9.17
CA GLY A 138 25.26 -9.43 -10.28
C GLY A 138 26.20 -10.60 -9.95
N ASN A 139 26.60 -10.75 -8.70
CA ASN A 139 27.45 -11.86 -8.24
C ASN A 139 26.67 -13.10 -7.79
N GLY A 140 25.35 -13.12 -7.97
CA GLY A 140 24.49 -14.23 -7.51
C GLY A 140 23.99 -14.08 -6.07
N GLN A 141 24.42 -13.06 -5.33
CA GLN A 141 24.05 -12.84 -3.94
C GLN A 141 23.05 -11.67 -3.79
N LEU A 142 22.15 -11.82 -2.82
CA LEU A 142 21.27 -10.77 -2.35
C LEU A 142 21.85 -10.19 -1.05
N TYR A 143 22.06 -8.89 -1.04
CA TYR A 143 22.37 -8.11 0.15
C TYR A 143 21.11 -7.39 0.60
N GLN A 144 20.80 -7.45 1.89
CA GLN A 144 19.56 -6.88 2.41
C GLN A 144 19.75 -6.27 3.80
N GLY A 145 18.86 -5.35 4.16
CA GLY A 145 18.88 -4.62 5.43
C GLY A 145 18.94 -3.12 5.22
N THR A 146 19.42 -2.42 6.24
CA THR A 146 19.71 -0.99 6.15
C THR A 146 20.93 -0.73 5.25
N ALA A 147 21.08 0.51 4.79
CA ALA A 147 22.23 0.88 3.97
C ALA A 147 23.58 0.58 4.67
N ALA A 148 23.67 0.81 5.98
CA ALA A 148 24.88 0.51 6.76
C ALA A 148 25.17 -0.99 6.84
N GLU A 149 24.14 -1.82 7.02
CA GLU A 149 24.28 -3.28 7.05
C GLU A 149 24.69 -3.83 5.69
N ILE A 150 24.10 -3.33 4.60
CA ILE A 150 24.49 -3.70 3.24
C ILE A 150 25.95 -3.30 2.97
N GLN A 151 26.38 -2.11 3.41
CA GLN A 151 27.78 -1.71 3.28
C GLN A 151 28.73 -2.64 4.04
N ALA A 152 28.35 -3.03 5.26
CA ALA A 152 29.12 -3.98 6.06
C ALA A 152 29.18 -5.37 5.39
N GLN A 153 28.11 -5.82 4.74
CA GLN A 153 28.10 -7.07 3.97
C GLN A 153 28.99 -7.00 2.74
N LEU A 154 28.93 -5.92 1.96
CA LEU A 154 29.78 -5.70 0.78
C LEU A 154 31.27 -5.65 1.15
N ASN A 155 31.63 -5.06 2.28
CA ASN A 155 33.02 -5.02 2.76
C ASN A 155 33.56 -6.41 3.17
N LYS A 156 32.68 -7.35 3.51
CA LYS A 156 33.04 -8.74 3.84
C LYS A 156 33.04 -9.66 2.62
N ALA A 157 32.38 -9.26 1.53
CA ALA A 157 32.36 -9.99 0.28
C ALA A 157 33.70 -9.86 -0.47
N PRO A 158 34.04 -10.80 -1.37
CA PRO A 158 35.21 -10.68 -2.25
C PRO A 158 35.19 -9.34 -2.98
N GLN A 159 36.27 -8.57 -2.90
CA GLN A 159 36.39 -7.28 -3.56
C GLN A 159 36.69 -7.52 -5.05
N ASP A 160 35.69 -7.26 -5.89
CA ASP A 160 35.66 -7.50 -7.31
C ASP A 160 34.84 -6.40 -8.02
N GLU A 161 34.73 -6.48 -9.35
CA GLU A 161 33.98 -5.48 -10.14
C GLU A 161 32.50 -5.40 -9.72
N HIS A 162 31.91 -6.52 -9.28
CA HIS A 162 30.52 -6.57 -8.81
C HIS A 162 30.32 -5.79 -7.51
N THR A 163 31.15 -6.03 -6.50
CA THR A 163 31.08 -5.32 -5.22
C THR A 163 31.43 -3.84 -5.35
N ALA A 164 32.24 -3.44 -6.34
CA ALA A 164 32.44 -2.04 -6.69
C ALA A 164 31.15 -1.37 -7.20
N VAL A 165 30.41 -2.04 -8.10
CA VAL A 165 29.09 -1.58 -8.58
C VAL A 165 28.10 -1.45 -7.43
N GLY A 166 28.05 -2.45 -6.53
CA GLY A 166 27.20 -2.40 -5.34
C GLY A 166 27.47 -1.20 -4.45
N ASN A 167 28.75 -0.92 -4.20
CA ASN A 167 29.18 0.24 -3.44
C ASN A 167 28.82 1.57 -4.12
N GLU A 168 28.89 1.64 -5.45
CA GLU A 168 28.47 2.83 -6.21
C GLU A 168 26.96 3.06 -6.09
N MET A 169 26.15 2.01 -6.28
CA MET A 169 24.68 2.08 -6.12
C MET A 169 24.28 2.55 -4.72
N LEU A 170 24.95 2.02 -3.69
CA LEU A 170 24.71 2.41 -2.30
C LEU A 170 25.15 3.85 -2.00
N LYS A 171 26.25 4.32 -2.58
CA LYS A 171 26.68 5.73 -2.46
C LYS A 171 25.69 6.68 -3.13
N SER A 172 25.15 6.33 -4.29
CA SER A 172 24.11 7.09 -4.98
C SER A 172 22.82 7.20 -4.16
N LEU A 173 22.46 6.12 -3.45
CA LEU A 173 21.32 6.14 -2.52
C LEU A 173 21.53 7.14 -1.38
N LEU A 174 22.73 7.15 -0.78
CA LEU A 174 23.04 8.01 0.36
C LEU A 174 23.28 9.49 -0.02
N ASN A 175 23.61 9.77 -1.29
CA ASN A 175 23.92 11.12 -1.78
C ASN A 175 23.16 11.47 -3.08
N PRO A 176 21.83 11.64 -3.03
CA PRO A 176 21.02 11.87 -4.22
C PRO A 176 21.35 13.18 -4.97
N THR A 177 21.92 14.19 -4.29
CA THR A 177 22.31 15.48 -4.89
C THR A 177 23.48 15.40 -5.88
N LEU A 178 24.33 14.37 -5.77
CA LEU A 178 25.41 14.14 -6.75
C LEU A 178 24.87 13.67 -8.11
N ASN A 179 23.82 12.85 -8.10
CA ASN A 179 23.20 12.35 -9.34
C ASN A 179 22.45 13.44 -10.11
N TYR A 180 21.84 14.41 -9.41
CA TYR A 180 21.18 15.55 -10.05
C TYR A 180 22.18 16.44 -10.80
N ARG A 181 23.38 16.62 -10.24
CA ARG A 181 24.45 17.42 -10.85
C ARG A 181 25.07 16.73 -12.07
N SER A 182 25.22 15.41 -12.04
CA SER A 182 25.68 14.62 -13.18
C SER A 182 24.64 14.54 -14.30
N ALA A 183 23.35 14.38 -13.97
CA ALA A 183 22.25 14.39 -14.94
C ALA A 183 22.10 15.76 -15.64
N LEU A 184 22.24 16.86 -14.89
CA LEU A 184 22.26 18.21 -15.47
C LEU A 184 23.47 18.46 -16.38
N LYS A 185 24.63 17.89 -16.05
CA LYS A 185 25.85 18.03 -16.87
C LYS A 185 25.72 17.28 -18.20
N ASN A 186 25.18 16.07 -18.18
CA ASN A 186 24.91 15.30 -19.40
C ASN A 186 23.81 15.92 -20.27
N ALA A 187 22.82 16.60 -19.67
CA ALA A 187 21.78 17.32 -20.40
C ALA A 187 22.27 18.62 -21.07
N GLN A 188 23.46 19.12 -20.71
CA GLN A 188 24.09 20.28 -21.36
C GLN A 188 25.04 19.89 -22.51
N ASP A 189 25.41 18.62 -22.63
CA ASP A 189 26.37 18.12 -23.63
C ASP A 189 25.71 17.39 -24.83
N GLU A 190 24.37 17.36 -24.95
CA GLU A 190 23.73 16.94 -26.20
C GLU A 190 23.85 18.06 -27.26
N PRO A 191 24.54 17.85 -28.39
CA PRO A 191 24.56 18.82 -29.47
C PRO A 191 23.19 18.90 -30.13
N GLU A 192 22.67 20.12 -30.19
CA GLU A 192 21.47 20.54 -30.92
C GLU A 192 21.57 20.13 -32.40
N GLU A 193 21.11 18.92 -32.76
CA GLU A 193 20.89 18.56 -34.17
C GLU A 193 19.68 19.35 -34.70
N ALA A 194 20.01 20.49 -35.31
CA ALA A 194 19.05 21.33 -36.03
C ALA A 194 18.31 20.54 -37.13
N PRO A 195 16.98 20.69 -37.27
CA PRO A 195 16.20 19.98 -38.27
C PRO A 195 16.44 20.58 -39.67
N ARG A 196 17.25 19.93 -40.51
CA ARG A 196 17.34 20.32 -41.93
C ARG A 196 16.16 19.78 -42.72
N ALA A 197 15.20 20.70 -42.89
CA ALA A 197 14.15 20.80 -43.89
C ALA A 197 14.10 19.75 -45.01
N ARG A 198 12.98 19.03 -45.08
CA ARG A 198 12.43 18.48 -46.33
C ARG A 198 12.22 19.64 -47.31
N LYS A 199 12.90 19.63 -48.45
CA LYS A 199 12.41 20.31 -49.66
C LYS A 199 12.08 19.28 -50.73
N SER A 200 10.89 19.51 -51.26
CA SER A 200 10.03 18.68 -52.06
C SER A 200 10.60 18.37 -53.44
N LEU A 201 10.22 17.22 -53.97
CA LEU A 201 10.21 16.93 -55.40
C LEU A 201 9.47 18.05 -56.17
N LYS A 202 10.08 18.52 -57.26
CA LYS A 202 9.50 18.55 -58.60
C LYS A 202 10.57 18.86 -59.64
#